data_AF-G4TMC4-F1
#
_entry.id   AF-G4TMC4-F1
#
_cell.length_a   1.000
_cell.length_b   1.000
_cell.length_c   1.000
_cell.angle_alpha   90.00
_cell.angle_beta   90.00
_cell.angle_gamma   90.00
#
_symmetry.space_group_name_H-M   'P 1'
#
loop_
_entity.id
_entity.type
_entity.pdbx_description
1 polymer ?
#
loop_
_entity_poly.entity_id
_entity_poly.type
_entity_poly.pdbx_seq_one_letter_code
_entity_poly.pdbx_strand_id
1 'polypeptide(L)'
;MSKLGVDALTRLRSTFGSKVSSQVVQDVLCELLENASCEIKSYTDAVYLNYFENGISILLAPDTGYRPGTLDTSVDYDRLTVQSVDLYNATTENSSNKQRYSPFSHLPLAIPKVDGASFLVSASSTGKDFVDAFGEPPRKGGGDGPSSGSIGIWLEWPNVGIMVEFEARGPQAWEKGKDMRWKVITLFTPN
;
A
#
# COMPACT_ATOMS: atom_id res chain seq x y z
N MET A 1 23.55 -0.15 -1.03
CA MET A 1 22.13 -0.57 -0.93
C MET A 1 21.87 -0.93 0.51
N SER A 2 20.93 -0.26 1.20
CA SER A 2 20.59 -0.63 2.58
C SER A 2 19.94 -2.02 2.57
N LYS A 3 20.32 -2.89 3.50
CA LYS A 3 19.70 -4.23 3.65
C LYS A 3 18.19 -4.13 3.95
N LEU A 4 17.74 -3.01 4.51
CA LEU A 4 16.35 -2.78 4.88
C LEU A 4 15.36 -2.85 3.71
N GLY A 5 15.71 -2.37 2.51
CA GLY A 5 14.75 -2.30 1.39
C GLY A 5 14.30 -3.67 0.88
N VAL A 6 15.23 -4.63 0.82
CA VAL A 6 14.94 -6.01 0.37
C VAL A 6 14.09 -6.74 1.41
N ASP A 7 14.29 -6.48 2.70
CA ASP A 7 13.57 -7.14 3.80
C ASP A 7 12.25 -6.44 4.19
N ALA A 8 12.02 -5.21 3.72
CA ALA A 8 10.85 -4.41 4.07
C ALA A 8 9.53 -5.14 3.79
N LEU A 9 9.43 -5.85 2.65
CA LEU A 9 8.22 -6.62 2.31
C LEU A 9 7.95 -7.72 3.34
N THR A 10 8.97 -8.53 3.65
CA THR A 10 8.86 -9.65 4.58
C THR A 10 8.44 -9.16 5.96
N ARG A 11 9.03 -8.05 6.42
CA ARG A 11 8.71 -7.41 7.70
C ARG A 11 7.27 -6.90 7.73
N LEU A 12 6.85 -6.13 6.73
CA LEU A 12 5.47 -5.66 6.64
C LEU A 12 4.48 -6.82 6.61
N ARG A 13 4.75 -7.89 5.84
CA ARG A 13 3.89 -9.08 5.79
C ARG A 13 3.77 -9.81 7.12
N SER A 14 4.84 -9.81 7.94
CA SER A 14 4.80 -10.43 9.26
C SER A 14 3.80 -9.78 10.22
N THR A 15 3.35 -8.55 9.91
CA THR A 15 2.36 -7.83 10.72
C THR A 15 0.91 -8.23 10.44
N PHE A 16 0.61 -8.81 9.27
CA PHE A 16 -0.77 -9.05 8.86
C PHE A 16 -1.49 -10.04 9.77
N GLY A 17 -2.71 -9.70 10.17
CA GLY A 17 -3.51 -10.45 11.15
C GLY A 17 -3.06 -10.28 12.60
N SER A 18 -1.92 -9.64 12.86
CA SER A 18 -1.46 -9.36 14.23
C SER A 18 -2.17 -8.15 14.80
N LYS A 19 -2.33 -8.14 16.13
CA LYS A 19 -2.82 -6.95 16.86
C LYS A 19 -1.84 -5.81 16.70
N VAL A 20 -2.34 -4.60 16.50
CA VAL A 20 -1.47 -3.43 16.34
C VAL A 20 -0.62 -3.17 17.60
N SER A 21 -1.12 -3.54 18.79
CA SER A 21 -0.39 -3.50 20.06
C SER A 21 0.63 -4.63 20.24
N SER A 22 0.70 -5.61 19.33
CA SER A 22 1.65 -6.71 19.44
C SER A 22 3.09 -6.26 19.22
N GLN A 23 4.04 -6.93 19.90
CA GLN A 23 5.46 -6.61 19.79
C GLN A 23 5.97 -6.68 18.35
N VAL A 24 5.51 -7.66 17.56
CA VAL A 24 5.87 -7.79 16.13
C VAL A 24 5.51 -6.54 15.34
N VAL A 25 4.31 -5.99 15.55
CA VAL A 25 3.90 -4.77 14.87
C VAL A 25 4.73 -3.59 15.34
N GLN A 26 4.89 -3.42 16.65
CA GLN A 26 5.66 -2.31 17.22
C GLN A 26 7.12 -2.32 16.75
N ASP A 27 7.77 -3.48 16.69
CA ASP A 27 9.15 -3.62 16.20
C ASP A 27 9.29 -3.20 14.74
N VAL A 28 8.36 -3.64 13.88
CA VAL A 28 8.35 -3.29 12.44
C VAL A 28 8.09 -1.79 12.25
N LEU A 29 7.16 -1.22 13.02
CA LEU A 29 6.89 0.22 12.98
C LEU A 29 8.11 1.02 13.44
N CYS A 30 8.73 0.65 14.55
CA CYS A 30 9.94 1.32 15.05
C CYS A 30 11.08 1.29 14.04
N GLU A 31 11.30 0.16 13.35
CA GLU A 31 12.35 0.01 12.35
C GLU A 31 12.07 0.82 11.07
N LEU A 32 10.83 0.83 10.59
CA LEU A 32 10.49 1.46 9.31
C LEU A 32 10.19 2.97 9.42
N LEU A 33 9.84 3.45 10.60
CA LEU A 33 9.24 4.78 10.77
C LEU A 33 10.13 5.79 11.52
N GLU A 34 11.21 5.39 12.18
CA GLU A 34 12.22 6.30 12.79
C GLU A 34 11.64 7.56 13.48
N ASN A 35 10.72 7.39 14.45
CA ASN A 35 9.98 8.47 15.15
C ASN A 35 8.95 9.24 14.31
N ALA A 36 8.36 8.62 13.29
CA ALA A 36 7.33 9.24 12.46
C ALA A 36 6.13 9.75 13.26
N SER A 37 5.62 10.91 12.83
CA SER A 37 4.29 11.35 13.22
C SER A 37 3.21 10.48 12.58
N CYS A 38 2.20 10.11 13.36
CA CYS A 38 1.07 9.30 12.92
C CYS A 38 -0.21 10.12 12.96
N GLU A 39 -0.94 10.19 11.85
CA GLU A 39 -2.33 10.68 11.84
C GLU A 39 -3.29 9.49 11.84
N ILE A 40 -4.17 9.44 12.84
CA ILE A 40 -5.19 8.41 12.96
C ILE A 40 -6.50 8.90 12.33
N LYS A 41 -7.06 8.09 11.44
CA LYS A 41 -8.44 8.27 10.94
C LYS A 41 -9.26 7.05 11.28
N SER A 42 -10.31 7.24 12.06
CA SER A 42 -11.17 6.15 12.53
C SER A 42 -12.54 6.20 11.86
N TYR A 43 -12.99 5.03 11.41
CA TYR A 43 -14.31 4.75 10.87
C TYR A 43 -14.90 3.55 11.61
N THR A 44 -16.22 3.36 11.52
CA THR A 44 -16.90 2.30 12.27
C THR A 44 -16.53 0.88 11.82
N ASP A 45 -15.87 0.75 10.67
CA ASP A 45 -15.47 -0.48 10.00
C ASP A 45 -13.95 -0.60 9.80
N ALA A 46 -13.18 0.46 10.07
CA ALA A 46 -11.74 0.51 9.81
C ALA A 46 -11.05 1.63 10.57
N VAL A 47 -9.77 1.45 10.90
CA VAL A 47 -8.91 2.53 11.40
C VAL A 47 -7.66 2.62 10.53
N TYR A 48 -7.28 3.83 10.13
CA TYR A 48 -6.08 4.10 9.33
C TYR A 48 -5.02 4.78 10.18
N LEU A 49 -3.82 4.21 10.20
CA LEU A 49 -2.62 4.85 10.72
C LEU A 49 -1.83 5.40 9.54
N ASN A 50 -1.83 6.74 9.37
CA ASN A 50 -1.22 7.40 8.23
C ASN A 50 0.12 8.01 8.63
N TYR A 51 1.20 7.50 8.03
CA TYR A 51 2.57 8.00 8.22
C TYR A 51 3.00 8.73 6.94
N PHE A 52 2.54 9.98 6.82
CA PHE A 52 2.70 10.76 5.60
C PHE A 52 4.15 10.95 5.19
N GLU A 53 5.04 11.21 6.14
CA GLU A 53 6.46 11.48 5.87
C GLU A 53 7.22 10.24 5.37
N ASN A 54 6.72 9.04 5.67
CA ASN A 54 7.33 7.76 5.29
C ASN A 54 6.67 7.15 4.05
N GLY A 55 5.55 7.72 3.57
CA GLY A 55 4.82 7.16 2.44
C GLY A 55 4.12 5.84 2.76
N ILE A 56 3.60 5.69 3.97
CA ILE A 56 2.93 4.48 4.45
C ILE A 56 1.55 4.81 5.02
N SER A 57 0.54 4.01 4.69
CA SER A 57 -0.73 3.95 5.42
C SER A 57 -1.02 2.51 5.85
N ILE A 58 -1.48 2.32 7.08
CA ILE A 58 -1.81 1.01 7.62
C ILE A 58 -3.30 0.94 7.89
N LEU A 59 -3.98 0.00 7.25
CA LEU A 59 -5.38 -0.28 7.48
C LEU A 59 -5.51 -1.34 8.59
N LEU A 60 -6.26 -0.98 9.62
CA LEU A 60 -6.61 -1.86 10.72
C LEU A 60 -8.08 -2.28 10.62
N ALA A 61 -8.32 -3.58 10.65
CA ALA A 61 -9.66 -4.15 10.71
C ALA A 61 -10.08 -4.38 12.16
N PRO A 62 -11.33 -4.02 12.53
CA PRO A 62 -11.88 -4.34 13.83
C PRO A 62 -12.24 -5.83 13.95
N ASP A 63 -12.05 -6.38 15.15
CA ASP A 63 -12.55 -7.71 15.49
C ASP A 63 -14.07 -7.82 15.26
N THR A 64 -14.55 -9.05 15.06
CA THR A 64 -15.98 -9.31 14.94
C THR A 64 -16.76 -8.74 16.14
N GLY A 65 -17.75 -7.91 15.84
CA GLY A 65 -18.59 -7.25 16.85
C GLY A 65 -17.99 -6.01 17.49
N TYR A 66 -16.77 -5.61 17.13
CA TYR A 66 -16.23 -4.31 17.50
C TYR A 66 -16.58 -3.24 16.46
N ARG A 67 -16.84 -2.01 16.92
CA ARG A 67 -17.01 -0.83 16.08
C ARG A 67 -16.17 0.29 16.69
N PRO A 68 -15.05 0.69 16.06
CA PRO A 68 -14.23 1.79 16.54
C PRO A 68 -15.06 3.07 16.63
N GLY A 69 -14.83 3.85 17.69
CA GLY A 69 -15.40 5.19 17.76
C GLY A 69 -14.71 6.12 16.77
N THR A 70 -15.39 7.17 16.32
CA THR A 70 -14.87 8.11 15.30
C THR A 70 -13.82 9.08 15.85
N LEU A 71 -13.66 9.14 17.17
CA LEU A 71 -12.60 9.90 17.84
C LEU A 71 -11.46 8.95 18.23
N ASP A 72 -10.22 9.38 18.04
CA ASP A 72 -9.03 8.57 18.38
C ASP A 72 -9.05 8.06 19.84
N THR A 73 -9.43 8.92 20.80
CA THR A 73 -9.54 8.56 22.23
C THR A 73 -10.56 7.47 22.54
N SER A 74 -11.40 7.08 21.58
CA SER A 74 -12.41 6.02 21.71
C SER A 74 -12.07 4.74 20.95
N VAL A 75 -10.84 4.66 20.41
CA VAL A 75 -10.33 3.48 19.71
C VAL A 75 -9.65 2.54 20.70
N ASP A 76 -10.10 1.30 20.73
CA ASP A 76 -9.50 0.18 21.47
C ASP A 76 -8.59 -0.58 20.50
N TYR A 77 -7.31 -0.24 20.55
CA TYR A 77 -6.28 -0.79 19.66
C TYR A 77 -6.05 -2.29 19.84
N ASP A 78 -6.38 -2.87 21.00
CA ASP A 78 -6.28 -4.32 21.22
C ASP A 78 -7.35 -5.11 20.46
N ARG A 79 -8.39 -4.42 19.96
CA ARG A 79 -9.46 -4.99 19.12
C ARG A 79 -9.26 -4.73 17.64
N LEU A 80 -8.05 -4.32 17.25
CA LEU A 80 -7.68 -4.02 15.88
C LEU A 80 -6.53 -4.90 15.40
N THR A 81 -6.66 -5.44 14.19
CA THR A 81 -5.62 -6.24 13.51
C THR A 81 -5.16 -5.56 12.24
N VAL A 82 -3.88 -5.67 11.89
CA VAL A 82 -3.36 -5.16 10.62
C VAL A 82 -3.96 -5.96 9.46
N GLN A 83 -4.67 -5.26 8.57
CA GLN A 83 -5.31 -5.85 7.39
C GLN A 83 -4.50 -5.65 6.12
N SER A 84 -4.05 -4.41 5.88
CA SER A 84 -3.26 -4.08 4.70
C SER A 84 -2.35 -2.88 4.97
N VAL A 85 -1.35 -2.71 4.11
CA VAL A 85 -0.42 -1.58 4.14
C VAL A 85 -0.31 -1.00 2.75
N ASP A 86 -0.57 0.30 2.61
CA ASP A 86 -0.35 1.06 1.39
C ASP A 86 1.03 1.71 1.40
N LEU A 87 1.77 1.53 0.31
CA LEU A 87 3.04 2.19 0.03
C LEU A 87 2.83 3.20 -1.08
N TYR A 88 3.32 4.43 -0.90
CA TYR A 88 3.12 5.53 -1.86
C TYR A 88 4.40 5.81 -2.66
N ASN A 89 4.25 6.09 -3.96
CA ASN A 89 5.34 6.52 -4.83
C ASN A 89 5.36 8.05 -4.98
N ALA A 90 6.45 8.59 -5.51
CA ALA A 90 6.46 9.98 -5.99
C ALA A 90 5.49 10.13 -7.17
N THR A 91 4.50 11.02 -7.03
CA THR A 91 3.56 11.34 -8.11
C THR A 91 4.16 12.36 -9.07
N THR A 92 3.71 12.31 -10.33
CA THR A 92 4.09 13.32 -11.34
C THR A 92 3.08 14.46 -11.45
N GLU A 93 2.02 14.44 -10.65
CA GLU A 93 0.94 15.42 -10.72
C GLU A 93 1.41 16.82 -10.24
N ASN A 94 1.41 17.79 -11.15
CA ASN A 94 1.54 19.23 -10.86
C ASN A 94 0.21 19.85 -10.37
N SER A 95 -0.72 19.05 -9.84
CA SER A 95 -2.02 19.56 -9.40
C SER A 95 -1.83 20.40 -8.13
N SER A 96 -2.60 21.47 -7.99
CA SER A 96 -2.59 22.38 -6.83
C SER A 96 -2.86 21.66 -5.49
N ASN A 97 -3.27 20.39 -5.52
CA ASN A 97 -3.32 19.51 -4.37
C ASN A 97 -1.99 18.79 -4.20
N LYS A 98 -1.13 19.37 -3.35
CA LYS A 98 0.14 18.79 -2.91
C LYS A 98 -0.07 17.32 -2.51
N GLN A 99 0.69 16.41 -3.12
CA GLN A 99 0.74 15.01 -2.70
C GLN A 99 0.94 14.95 -1.19
N ARG A 100 0.01 14.29 -0.48
CA ARG A 100 0.00 14.27 0.99
C ARG A 100 1.06 13.33 1.57
N TYR A 101 1.36 12.24 0.87
CA TYR A 101 2.36 11.25 1.27
C TYR A 101 3.70 11.51 0.58
N SER A 102 4.78 11.47 1.32
CA SER A 102 6.13 11.32 0.76
C SER A 102 6.26 9.99 0.01
N PRO A 103 7.23 9.85 -0.89
CA PRO A 103 7.58 8.56 -1.48
C PRO A 103 8.12 7.59 -0.42
N PHE A 104 7.74 6.32 -0.51
CA PHE A 104 8.26 5.26 0.33
C PHE A 104 9.77 5.12 0.17
N SER A 105 10.50 5.26 1.28
CA SER A 105 11.97 5.39 1.28
C SER A 105 12.73 4.06 1.17
N HIS A 106 12.07 2.91 1.38
CA HIS A 106 12.72 1.60 1.45
C HIS A 106 12.63 0.80 0.14
N LEU A 107 12.75 1.48 -1.00
CA LEU A 107 12.86 0.84 -2.31
C LEU A 107 14.32 0.42 -2.61
N PRO A 108 14.56 -0.64 -3.42
CA PRO A 108 13.56 -1.45 -4.10
C PRO A 108 12.88 -2.48 -3.18
N LEU A 109 11.61 -2.76 -3.44
CA LEU A 109 10.83 -3.79 -2.75
C LEU A 109 11.00 -5.13 -3.47
N ALA A 110 11.47 -6.16 -2.78
CA ALA A 110 11.65 -7.49 -3.37
C ALA A 110 10.38 -8.35 -3.22
N ILE A 111 9.57 -8.44 -4.27
CA ILE A 111 8.34 -9.24 -4.29
C ILE A 111 8.64 -10.64 -4.85
N PRO A 112 8.34 -11.72 -4.11
CA PRO A 112 8.61 -13.08 -4.57
C PRO A 112 7.72 -13.45 -5.77
N LYS A 113 8.32 -14.14 -6.75
CA LYS A 113 7.67 -14.73 -7.92
C LYS A 113 7.46 -16.22 -7.72
N VAL A 114 6.58 -16.80 -8.54
CA VAL A 114 6.29 -18.25 -8.53
C VAL A 114 7.51 -19.11 -8.89
N ASP A 115 8.43 -18.57 -9.70
CA ASP A 115 9.66 -19.25 -10.12
C ASP A 115 10.78 -19.22 -9.06
N GLY A 116 10.52 -18.66 -7.87
CA GLY A 116 11.48 -18.54 -6.78
C GLY A 116 12.42 -17.33 -6.89
N ALA A 117 12.37 -16.57 -7.98
CA ALA A 117 13.07 -15.28 -8.08
C ALA A 117 12.27 -14.17 -7.37
N SER A 118 12.86 -12.97 -7.28
CA SER A 118 12.15 -11.78 -6.79
C SER A 118 12.09 -10.71 -7.89
N PHE A 119 10.92 -10.11 -8.04
CA PHE A 119 10.75 -8.88 -8.80
C PHE A 119 11.13 -7.70 -7.90
N LEU A 120 12.14 -6.93 -8.31
CA LEU A 120 12.61 -5.75 -7.59
C LEU A 120 11.82 -4.53 -8.05
N VAL A 121 10.78 -4.17 -7.30
CA VAL A 121 9.99 -2.97 -7.57
C VAL A 121 10.81 -1.74 -7.22
N SER A 122 11.07 -0.90 -8.21
CA SER A 122 11.69 0.41 -8.02
C SER A 122 10.64 1.52 -8.11
N ALA A 123 11.03 2.75 -7.80
CA ALA A 123 10.16 3.91 -7.99
C ALA A 123 9.75 4.09 -9.46
N SER A 124 10.54 3.60 -10.41
CA SER A 124 10.28 3.71 -11.85
C SER A 124 9.57 2.50 -12.46
N SER A 125 9.25 1.47 -11.68
CA SER A 125 8.52 0.30 -12.18
C SER A 125 7.15 0.70 -12.75
N THR A 126 6.78 0.07 -13.84
CA THR A 126 5.61 0.39 -14.66
C THR A 126 4.59 -0.75 -14.66
N GLY A 127 3.38 -0.49 -15.15
CA GLY A 127 2.36 -1.53 -15.31
C GLY A 127 2.84 -2.75 -16.11
N LYS A 128 3.63 -2.52 -17.17
CA LYS A 128 4.25 -3.59 -17.95
C LYS A 128 5.20 -4.43 -17.12
N ASP A 129 6.03 -3.82 -16.28
CA ASP A 129 6.98 -4.57 -15.44
C ASP A 129 6.25 -5.50 -14.46
N PHE A 130 5.12 -5.06 -13.88
CA PHE A 130 4.30 -5.91 -13.02
C PHE A 130 3.67 -7.08 -13.78
N VAL A 131 3.11 -6.84 -14.97
CA VAL A 131 2.52 -7.89 -15.80
C VAL A 131 3.59 -8.88 -16.30
N ASP A 132 4.76 -8.39 -16.72
CA ASP A 132 5.87 -9.24 -17.13
C ASP A 132 6.38 -10.11 -15.96
N ALA A 133 6.29 -9.61 -14.72
CA ALA A 133 6.71 -10.33 -13.51
C ALA A 133 5.69 -11.35 -12.99
N PHE A 134 4.40 -11.02 -13.01
CA PHE A 134 3.34 -11.79 -12.33
C PHE A 134 2.26 -12.36 -13.26
N GLY A 135 2.34 -12.06 -14.57
CA GLY A 135 1.32 -12.43 -15.54
C GLY A 135 0.08 -11.53 -15.48
N GLU A 136 -0.95 -11.89 -16.25
CA GLU A 136 -2.21 -11.16 -16.28
C GLU A 136 -2.92 -11.19 -14.90
N PRO A 137 -3.33 -10.02 -14.37
CA PRO A 137 -3.98 -9.96 -13.06
C PRO A 137 -5.40 -10.53 -13.13
N PRO A 138 -5.81 -11.37 -12.16
CA PRO A 138 -7.17 -11.91 -12.10
C PRO A 138 -8.23 -10.86 -11.74
N ARG A 139 -7.83 -9.74 -11.11
CA ARG A 139 -8.72 -8.63 -10.75
C ARG A 139 -8.12 -7.31 -11.18
N LYS A 140 -8.95 -6.44 -11.76
CA LYS A 140 -8.55 -5.13 -12.26
C LYS A 140 -9.76 -4.18 -12.34
N GLY A 141 -9.52 -2.88 -12.26
CA GLY A 141 -10.59 -1.88 -12.37
C GLY A 141 -10.07 -0.45 -12.43
N GLY A 142 -10.98 0.53 -12.35
CA GLY A 142 -10.65 1.95 -12.44
C GLY A 142 -10.53 2.47 -13.88
N GLY A 143 -9.97 3.66 -14.03
CA GLY A 143 -9.79 4.33 -15.34
C GLY A 143 -11.04 5.05 -15.87
N ASP A 144 -12.23 4.66 -15.44
CA ASP A 144 -13.49 5.32 -15.81
C ASP A 144 -13.75 6.61 -15.00
N GLY A 145 -14.22 7.65 -15.70
CA GLY A 145 -14.63 8.92 -15.12
C GLY A 145 -13.85 10.15 -15.66
N PRO A 146 -14.36 11.37 -15.41
CA PRO A 146 -13.71 12.61 -15.84
C PRO A 146 -12.31 12.76 -15.22
N SER A 147 -11.39 13.37 -15.96
CA SER A 147 -9.97 13.51 -15.55
C SER A 147 -9.77 14.23 -14.20
N SER A 148 -10.78 14.95 -13.71
CA SER A 148 -10.78 15.67 -12.42
C SER A 148 -11.24 14.82 -11.21
N GLY A 149 -11.60 13.55 -11.39
CA GLY A 149 -12.10 12.71 -10.29
C GLY A 149 -12.08 11.20 -10.53
N SER A 150 -11.52 10.71 -11.64
CA SER A 150 -11.38 9.27 -11.87
C SER A 150 -10.31 8.65 -10.99
N ILE A 151 -10.60 7.44 -10.51
CA ILE A 151 -9.63 6.58 -9.85
C ILE A 151 -8.65 6.09 -10.93
N GLY A 152 -7.35 6.00 -10.60
CA GLY A 152 -6.39 5.38 -11.51
C GLY A 152 -6.79 3.94 -11.85
N ILE A 153 -6.26 3.38 -12.93
CA ILE A 153 -6.40 1.93 -13.10
C ILE A 153 -5.66 1.22 -11.98
N TRP A 154 -6.18 0.09 -11.54
CA TRP A 154 -5.53 -0.78 -10.58
C TRP A 154 -5.56 -2.23 -11.05
N LEU A 155 -4.51 -2.96 -10.68
CA LEU A 155 -4.31 -4.37 -10.97
C LEU A 155 -4.05 -5.11 -9.65
N GLU A 156 -4.63 -6.29 -9.47
CA GLU A 156 -4.49 -7.05 -8.24
C GLU A 156 -4.11 -8.50 -8.49
N TRP A 157 -3.09 -8.98 -7.78
CA TRP A 157 -2.61 -10.37 -7.78
C TRP A 157 -2.77 -10.97 -6.37
N PRO A 158 -3.92 -11.61 -6.07
CA PRO A 158 -4.22 -12.10 -4.72
C PRO A 158 -3.24 -13.14 -4.19
N ASN A 159 -2.80 -14.06 -5.05
CA ASN A 159 -1.82 -15.10 -4.68
C ASN A 159 -0.42 -14.52 -4.38
N VAL A 160 -0.16 -13.30 -4.84
CA VAL A 160 1.06 -12.56 -4.52
C VAL A 160 0.84 -11.69 -3.28
N GLY A 161 -0.40 -11.28 -2.97
CA GLY A 161 -0.73 -10.39 -1.86
C GLY A 161 -0.45 -8.92 -2.19
N ILE A 162 -0.69 -8.50 -3.45
CA ILE A 162 -0.51 -7.11 -3.89
C ILE A 162 -1.66 -6.61 -4.75
N MET A 163 -1.98 -5.32 -4.59
CA MET A 163 -2.74 -4.50 -5.54
C MET A 163 -1.90 -3.27 -5.88
N VAL A 164 -1.89 -2.88 -7.15
CA VAL A 164 -1.08 -1.76 -7.65
C VAL A 164 -1.98 -0.79 -8.40
N GLU A 165 -2.03 0.47 -7.95
CA GLU A 165 -2.69 1.58 -8.66
C GLU A 165 -1.64 2.34 -9.48
N PHE A 166 -2.01 2.78 -10.69
CA PHE A 166 -1.15 3.54 -11.60
C PHE A 166 -1.70 4.94 -11.85
N GLU A 167 -0.84 5.89 -12.23
CA GLU A 167 -1.23 7.26 -12.62
C GLU A 167 -1.94 7.33 -13.99
N ALA A 168 -2.68 6.28 -14.39
CA ALA A 168 -3.42 6.23 -15.65
C ALA A 168 -4.90 6.54 -15.43
N ARG A 169 -5.40 7.63 -16.02
CA ARG A 169 -6.77 8.13 -15.85
C ARG A 169 -7.39 8.64 -17.15
N GLY A 170 -8.71 8.65 -17.20
CA GLY A 170 -9.49 9.24 -18.30
C GLY A 170 -9.46 8.39 -19.58
N PRO A 171 -9.78 8.99 -20.73
CA PRO A 171 -9.78 8.26 -21.99
C PRO A 171 -8.43 7.60 -22.24
N GLN A 172 -8.46 6.32 -22.59
CA GLN A 172 -7.30 5.47 -22.86
C GLN A 172 -6.42 5.14 -21.64
N ALA A 173 -6.98 5.20 -20.42
CA ALA A 173 -6.23 4.86 -19.20
C ALA A 173 -5.64 3.44 -19.25
N TRP A 174 -6.39 2.48 -19.80
CA TRP A 174 -5.96 1.08 -19.91
C TRP A 174 -4.83 0.90 -20.92
N GLU A 175 -4.85 1.62 -22.04
CA GLU A 175 -3.85 1.57 -23.09
C GLU A 175 -2.53 2.21 -22.63
N LYS A 176 -2.61 3.28 -21.84
CA LYS A 176 -1.44 3.98 -21.30
C LYS A 176 -0.89 3.33 -20.03
N GLY A 177 -1.72 2.61 -19.30
CA GLY A 177 -1.41 1.99 -18.00
C GLY A 177 -0.14 1.17 -17.96
N LYS A 178 0.14 0.45 -19.05
CA LYS A 178 1.35 -0.38 -19.19
C LYS A 178 2.65 0.43 -19.05
N ASP A 179 2.65 1.69 -19.48
CA ASP A 179 3.84 2.55 -19.46
C ASP A 179 3.84 3.51 -18.25
N MET A 180 2.76 3.52 -17.46
CA MET A 180 2.65 4.39 -16.29
C MET A 180 3.34 3.80 -15.07
N ARG A 181 3.97 4.67 -14.29
CA ARG A 181 4.54 4.32 -12.99
C ARG A 181 3.43 3.98 -12.01
N TRP A 182 3.73 3.06 -11.09
CA TRP A 182 2.85 2.81 -9.96
C TRP A 182 2.77 4.04 -9.07
N LYS A 183 1.58 4.27 -8.51
CA LYS A 183 1.26 5.34 -7.58
C LYS A 183 1.15 4.83 -6.15
N VAL A 184 0.43 3.72 -5.98
CA VAL A 184 0.21 3.06 -4.69
C VAL A 184 0.38 1.56 -4.87
N ILE A 185 1.08 0.91 -3.94
CA ILE A 185 1.08 -0.54 -3.80
C ILE A 185 0.42 -0.87 -2.46
N THR A 186 -0.70 -1.56 -2.50
CA THR A 186 -1.35 -2.14 -1.32
C THR A 186 -0.83 -3.55 -1.13
N LEU A 187 -0.28 -3.81 0.05
CA LEU A 187 0.16 -5.12 0.51
C LEU A 187 -0.90 -5.73 1.42
N PHE A 188 -1.20 -7.01 1.24
CA PHE A 188 -2.14 -7.76 2.07
C PHE A 188 -1.75 -9.25 2.14
N THR A 189 -2.41 -10.01 3.02
CA THR A 189 -2.19 -11.47 3.14
C THR A 189 -2.48 -12.17 1.81
N PRO A 190 -1.52 -12.89 1.21
CA PRO A 190 -1.78 -13.66 0.00
C PRO A 190 -2.87 -14.73 0.22
N ASN A 191 -3.72 -14.94 -0.78
CA ASN A 191 -4.76 -15.99 -0.78
C ASN A 191 -4.26 -17.31 -1.37
#